data_AF-A0A520TBA4-F1
#
_entry.id   AF-A0A520TBA4-F1
#
_cell.length_a   1.000
_cell.length_b   1.000
_cell.length_c   1.000
_cell.angle_alpha   90.00
_cell.angle_beta   90.00
_cell.angle_gamma   90.00
#
_symmetry.space_group_name_H-M   'P 1'
#
loop_
_entity.id
_entity.type
_entity.pdbx_description
1 polymer ?
#
loop_
_entity_poly.entity_id
_entity_poly.type
_entity_poly.pdbx_seq_one_letter_code
_entity_poly.pdbx_strand_id
1 'polypeptide(L)' 'MFYYAVAVDAENVRNYLVSNSDQEIDSHCTENNYKIIGRPKYVEPGMVAHNFIWVGEGKRPALLDISKPYNY' A
#
# COMPACT_ATOMS: atom_id res chain seq x y z
N MET A 1 4.71 4.96 11.69
CA MET A 1 3.29 4.62 11.45
C MET A 1 3.18 4.39 9.96
N PHE A 2 2.63 3.26 9.52
CA PHE A 2 2.45 3.02 8.08
C PHE A 2 1.14 3.65 7.62
N TYR A 3 1.20 4.26 6.44
CA TYR A 3 0.05 4.81 5.75
C TYR A 3 -0.28 3.90 4.58
N TYR A 4 -1.56 3.61 4.42
CA TYR A 4 -2.07 2.75 3.36
C TYR A 4 -3.00 3.55 2.46
N ALA A 5 -2.88 3.32 1.18
CA ALA A 5 -3.83 3.81 0.20
C ALA A 5 -4.14 2.71 -0.80
N VAL A 6 -5.35 2.78 -1.34
CA VAL A 6 -5.74 1.99 -2.48
C VAL A 6 -5.93 2.97 -3.62
N ALA A 7 -5.17 2.77 -4.68
CA ALA A 7 -5.26 3.56 -5.89
C ALA A 7 -5.62 2.65 -7.06
N VAL A 8 -6.22 3.23 -8.09
CA VAL A 8 -6.62 2.54 -9.30
C VAL A 8 -5.92 3.20 -10.47
N ASP A 9 -5.27 2.38 -11.29
CA ASP A 9 -4.62 2.86 -12.50
C ASP A 9 -5.65 3.16 -13.63
N ALA A 10 -5.21 3.81 -14.71
CA ALA A 10 -6.00 4.02 -15.92
C ALA A 10 -6.57 2.71 -16.50
N GLU A 11 -5.88 1.58 -16.29
CA GLU A 11 -6.34 0.24 -16.69
C GLU A 11 -7.38 -0.39 -15.73
N ASN A 12 -7.90 0.37 -14.76
CA ASN A 12 -8.80 -0.12 -13.68
C ASN A 12 -8.18 -1.16 -12.74
N VAL A 13 -6.86 -1.32 -12.78
CA VAL A 13 -6.13 -2.23 -11.88
C VAL A 13 -6.01 -1.59 -10.50
N ARG A 14 -6.45 -2.32 -9.47
CA ARG A 14 -6.35 -1.88 -8.06
C ARG A 14 -4.94 -2.12 -7.53
N ASN A 15 -4.24 -1.03 -7.27
CA ASN A 15 -2.94 -1.01 -6.64
C ASN A 15 -3.07 -0.63 -5.17
N TYR A 16 -2.54 -1.49 -4.30
CA TYR A 16 -2.47 -1.22 -2.88
C TYR A 16 -1.10 -0.60 -2.60
N LEU A 17 -1.07 0.60 -2.04
CA LEU A 17 0.15 1.38 -1.80
C LEU A 17 0.38 1.49 -0.30
N VAL A 18 1.64 1.40 0.12
CA VAL A 18 2.04 1.59 1.51
C VAL A 18 3.29 2.46 1.59
N SER A 19 3.26 3.41 2.52
CA SER A 19 4.38 4.32 2.76
C SER A 19 4.54 4.70 4.23
N ASN A 20 5.62 5.42 4.53
CA ASN A 20 5.84 6.04 5.84
C ASN A 20 5.08 7.38 5.99
N SER A 21 4.63 7.98 4.89
CA SER A 21 3.87 9.25 4.88
C SER A 21 2.76 9.26 3.82
N ASP A 22 1.62 9.89 4.11
CA ASP A 22 0.56 10.15 3.12
C ASP A 22 1.06 10.97 1.92
N GLN A 23 2.02 11.88 2.12
CA GLN A 23 2.58 12.74 1.07
C GLN A 23 3.35 11.95 -0.01
N GLU A 24 4.06 10.90 0.39
CA GLU A 24 4.78 10.02 -0.56
C GLU A 24 3.78 9.28 -1.44
N ILE A 25 2.68 8.80 -0.85
CA ILE A 25 1.60 8.14 -1.58
C ILE A 25 0.96 9.10 -2.58
N ASP A 26 0.67 10.32 -2.14
CA ASP A 26 0.02 11.33 -2.98
C ASP A 26 0.92 11.74 -4.16
N SER A 27 2.23 11.91 -3.89
CA SER A 27 3.23 12.21 -4.92
C SER A 27 3.35 11.06 -5.92
N HIS A 28 3.43 9.81 -5.43
CA HIS A 28 3.51 8.63 -6.28
C HIS A 28 2.25 8.44 -7.14
N CYS A 29 1.07 8.69 -6.56
CA CYS A 29 -0.19 8.64 -7.31
C CYS A 29 -0.26 9.74 -8.37
N THR A 30 0.24 10.93 -8.06
CA THR A 30 0.27 12.06 -9.00
C THR A 30 1.24 11.80 -10.16
N GLU A 31 2.43 11.27 -9.89
CA GLU A 31 3.41 10.93 -10.92
C GLU A 31 2.93 9.80 -11.84
N ASN A 32 2.30 8.76 -11.28
CA ASN A 32 1.82 7.59 -12.04
C ASN A 32 0.38 7.73 -12.52
N ASN A 33 -0.25 8.89 -12.28
CA ASN A 33 -1.65 9.15 -12.64
C ASN A 33 -2.65 8.13 -12.05
N TYR A 34 -2.36 7.62 -10.85
CA TYR A 34 -3.23 6.71 -10.13
C TYR A 34 -4.34 7.49 -9.42
N LYS A 35 -5.55 6.93 -9.43
CA LYS A 35 -6.71 7.48 -8.74
C LYS A 35 -6.90 6.83 -7.38
N ILE A 36 -6.68 7.56 -6.31
CA ILE A 36 -6.92 7.07 -4.95
C ILE A 36 -8.43 6.81 -4.76
N ILE A 37 -8.80 5.55 -4.49
CA ILE A 37 -10.18 5.15 -4.21
C ILE A 37 -10.48 5.08 -2.71
N GLY A 38 -9.46 4.94 -1.87
CA GLY A 38 -9.63 4.86 -0.43
C GLY A 38 -8.32 4.82 0.33
N ARG A 39 -8.37 5.24 1.60
CA ARG A 39 -7.23 5.17 2.53
C ARG A 39 -7.64 4.31 3.73
N PRO A 40 -7.39 2.99 3.69
CA PRO A 40 -7.76 2.12 4.80
C PRO A 40 -6.88 2.43 6.02
N LYS A 41 -7.51 2.70 7.16
CA LYS A 41 -6.78 2.89 8.44
C LYS A 41 -6.30 1.56 9.03
N TYR A 42 -6.89 0.46 8.58
CA TYR A 42 -6.58 -0.89 9.03
C TYR A 42 -6.65 -1.82 7.82
N VAL A 43 -5.61 -2.62 7.63
CA VAL A 43 -5.56 -3.67 6.61
C VAL A 43 -5.93 -4.96 7.32
N GLU A 44 -7.03 -5.58 6.91
CA GLU A 44 -7.45 -6.86 7.48
C GLU A 44 -6.35 -7.90 7.29
N PRO A 45 -6.11 -8.83 8.23
CA PRO A 45 -5.06 -9.84 8.12
C PRO A 45 -5.23 -10.78 6.90
N GLY A 46 -6.41 -10.81 6.27
CA GLY A 46 -6.65 -11.47 4.98
C GLY A 46 -6.26 -10.64 3.75
N MET A 47 -6.16 -9.31 3.88
CA MET A 47 -5.52 -8.46 2.89
C MET A 47 -4.01 -8.59 3.05
N VAL A 48 -3.42 -9.40 2.19
CA VAL A 48 -1.99 -9.73 2.28
C VAL A 48 -1.16 -8.46 2.09
N ALA A 49 -0.54 -7.98 3.16
CA ALA A 49 0.43 -6.88 3.15
C ALA A 49 1.53 -7.06 2.07
N HIS A 50 1.76 -8.30 1.65
CA HIS A 50 2.63 -8.67 0.54
C HIS A 50 2.22 -8.05 -0.81
N ASN A 51 0.92 -7.92 -1.08
CA ASN A 51 0.40 -7.35 -2.33
C ASN A 51 0.51 -5.81 -2.37
N PHE A 52 0.90 -5.18 -1.27
CA PHE A 52 1.08 -3.74 -1.23
C PHE A 52 2.41 -3.38 -1.90
N ILE A 53 2.37 -2.42 -2.79
CA ILE A 53 3.52 -1.78 -3.40
C ILE A 53 4.06 -0.76 -2.40
N TRP A 54 5.32 -0.92 -2.03
CA TRP A 54 6.02 0.03 -1.18
C TRP A 54 6.42 1.24 -2.02
N VAL A 55 5.96 2.43 -1.63
CA VAL A 55 6.22 3.69 -2.35
C VAL A 55 7.07 4.68 -1.56
N GLY A 56 7.55 4.30 -0.37
CA GLY A 56 8.41 5.17 0.42
C GLY A 56 9.85 5.19 -0.09
N GLU A 57 10.58 6.28 0.16
CA GLU A 57 11.99 6.45 -0.28
C GLU A 57 12.98 5.42 0.32
N GLY A 58 12.53 4.60 1.28
CA GLY A 58 13.36 3.60 1.98
C GLY A 58 13.24 2.17 1.44
N LYS A 59 14.00 1.25 2.05
CA LYS A 59 13.78 -0.19 1.86
C LYS A 59 12.40 -0.56 2.38
N ARG A 60 11.67 -1.38 1.62
CA ARG A 60 10.42 -2.01 2.07
C ARG A 60 10.66 -2.68 3.43
N PRO A 61 9.94 -2.29 4.49
CA PRO A 61 10.06 -2.92 5.80
C PRO A 61 9.76 -4.41 5.70
N ALA A 62 10.63 -5.24 6.30
CA ALA A 62 10.43 -6.70 6.36
C ALA A 62 9.10 -7.09 7.02
N LEU A 63 8.53 -6.22 7.85
CA LEU A 63 7.20 -6.36 8.46
C LEU A 63 6.05 -6.50 7.44
N LEU A 64 6.19 -5.88 6.26
CA LEU A 64 5.23 -6.01 5.15
C LEU A 64 5.45 -7.28 4.33
N ASP A 65 6.54 -8.00 4.59
CA ASP A 65 6.89 -9.27 3.99
C ASP A 65 6.42 -10.46 4.84
N ILE A 66 5.94 -10.20 6.07
CA ILE A 66 5.45 -11.22 6.99
C ILE A 66 4.04 -11.64 6.58
N SER A 67 3.94 -12.41 5.50
CA SER A 67 2.81 -13.27 5.20
C SER A 67 2.87 -14.48 6.12
N LYS A 68 2.36 -14.40 7.35
CA LYS A 68 2.04 -15.61 8.10
C LYS A 68 0.69 -15.52 8.79
N PRO A 69 -0.32 -16.29 8.32
CA PRO A 69 -1.21 -16.93 9.25
C PRO A 69 -0.38 -18.00 9.98
N TYR A 70 -0.01 -17.75 11.24
CA TYR A 70 0.34 -18.86 12.12
C TYR A 70 -1.00 -19.46 12.57
N ASN A 71 -1.43 -20.51 11.89
CA ASN A 71 -2.45 -21.42 12.44
C ASN A 71 -1.96 -21.88 13.82
N TYR A 72 -2.72 -21.55 14.86
CA TYR A 72 -2.64 -22.20 16.17
C TYR A 72 -3.89 -23.04 16.36
#